data_AF-A0A087SE01-F1
#
_entry.id   AF-A0A087SE01-F1
#
_cell.length_a   1.000
_cell.length_b   1.000
_cell.length_c   1.000
_cell.angle_alpha   90.00
_cell.angle_beta   90.00
_cell.angle_gamma   90.00
#
_symmetry.space_group_name_H-M   'P 1'
#
loop_
_entity.id
_entity.type
_entity.pdbx_description
1 polymer ?
#
loop_
_entity_poly.entity_id
_entity_poly.type
_entity_poly.pdbx_seq_one_letter_code
_entity_poly.pdbx_strand_id
1 'polypeptide(L)'
;MVALEAQLRPCALPRRQCFRRYRTASAHRPRRCTPAAAAESPTSAPSRFVQWLQENGLPEQGVRLETLQRDGAPLDTVVASRPALPGDVVLRVPDRLVVTLDRIFHSASLAELLTTSKLSELACLTLYLAYEKKRGTASFWHPFIKELDRLRGKGQQGARSPILWEPWQVEQYLAGSPLVAQVNERMKGIDREYAELDTVWFMAGSLFNQYPYDIPTEQFTPEVFRQAFAAVQSCVVHLQGVPLSQRFALVPLGPPLLTYSSTASAMLRYDPTSREVQLAADRAYRPGEPVLAWCGPQPNSRLLLNYGIVDEANPYDRLPLEAIIPASDPLYSLKRGRLAEQGGGLATQQLFQLSRGATPLPAPLFPFLRLALARTPRDVWAVEFGPGAGPLDGGSEARALGTLRTRLAARLARYPAPILRAALAQIEALPFGQRDTQGGEDPGAGAPALILD
;
A
#
# COMPACT_ATOMS: atom_id res chain seq x y z
N MET A 1 29.80 19.49 -53.68
CA MET A 1 30.07 20.91 -53.45
C MET A 1 28.83 21.55 -52.87
N VAL A 2 28.91 21.99 -51.60
CA VAL A 2 28.21 23.14 -50.96
C VAL A 2 26.67 23.17 -51.05
N ALA A 3 25.88 22.85 -50.02
CA ALA A 3 25.65 23.49 -48.70
C ALA A 3 24.81 24.80 -48.72
N LEU A 4 23.86 24.87 -47.75
CA LEU A 4 23.12 26.04 -47.22
C LEU A 4 22.06 26.65 -48.18
N GLU A 5 20.91 27.20 -47.77
CA GLU A 5 20.40 27.72 -46.51
C GLU A 5 18.89 28.03 -46.69
N ALA A 6 18.03 27.77 -45.71
CA ALA A 6 16.74 28.49 -45.56
C ALA A 6 16.23 28.36 -44.11
N GLN A 7 16.69 29.28 -43.27
CA GLN A 7 16.21 29.47 -41.90
C GLN A 7 14.83 30.16 -41.92
N LEU A 8 13.84 29.56 -41.26
CA LEU A 8 12.59 30.20 -40.88
C LEU A 8 12.68 30.68 -39.42
N ARG A 9 12.28 31.94 -39.22
CA ARG A 9 12.42 32.76 -38.02
C ARG A 9 11.59 32.26 -36.83
N PRO A 10 12.10 32.33 -35.59
CA PRO A 10 11.31 32.19 -34.37
C PRO A 10 10.73 33.54 -33.90
N CYS A 11 9.47 33.51 -33.48
CA CYS A 11 8.73 34.64 -32.94
C CYS A 11 9.10 34.86 -31.46
N ALA A 12 9.57 36.07 -31.14
CA ALA A 12 10.02 36.46 -29.81
C ALA A 12 8.97 37.34 -29.10
N LEU A 13 8.64 37.01 -27.85
CA LEU A 13 8.04 37.94 -26.88
C LEU A 13 8.58 37.67 -25.45
N PRO A 14 8.64 38.69 -24.57
CA PRO A 14 9.79 38.87 -23.70
C PRO A 14 9.56 38.55 -22.21
N ARG A 15 10.65 38.12 -21.57
CA ARG A 15 10.84 38.02 -20.12
C ARG A 15 10.64 39.39 -19.45
N ARG A 16 9.68 39.48 -18.51
CA ARG A 16 9.63 40.57 -17.52
C ARG A 16 10.07 40.04 -16.16
N GLN A 17 11.30 40.35 -15.78
CA GLN A 17 11.74 40.37 -14.39
C GLN A 17 11.27 41.68 -13.77
N CYS A 18 10.41 41.61 -12.75
CA CYS A 18 10.11 42.75 -11.90
C CYS A 18 10.70 42.49 -10.51
N PHE A 19 11.87 43.10 -10.27
CA PHE A 19 12.34 43.42 -8.93
C PHE A 19 11.33 44.35 -8.26
N ARG A 20 10.83 43.99 -7.06
CA ARG A 20 10.24 44.98 -6.15
C ARG A 20 10.94 44.96 -4.81
N ARG A 21 11.50 46.13 -4.51
CA ARG A 21 12.23 46.55 -3.32
C ARG A 21 11.40 46.37 -2.05
N TYR A 22 12.05 45.93 -0.99
CA TYR A 22 11.62 46.13 0.39
C TYR A 22 11.41 47.63 0.66
N ARG A 23 10.24 47.99 1.16
CA ARG A 23 9.97 49.28 1.81
C ARG A 23 9.45 49.00 3.22
N THR A 24 10.24 49.37 4.20
CA THR A 24 9.84 49.57 5.59
C THR A 24 8.92 50.79 5.69
N ALA A 25 7.79 50.68 6.38
CA ALA A 25 7.24 51.77 7.21
C ALA A 25 6.02 51.34 8.04
N SER A 26 6.17 51.57 9.35
CA SER A 26 5.20 52.14 10.30
C SER A 26 4.04 51.29 10.85
N ALA A 27 4.06 51.22 12.18
CA ALA A 27 3.08 50.61 13.06
C ALA A 27 1.75 51.39 13.09
N HIS A 28 0.63 50.67 12.98
CA HIS A 28 -0.70 51.16 13.37
C HIS A 28 -1.42 50.09 14.21
N ARG A 29 -1.97 50.53 15.35
CA ARG A 29 -2.67 49.74 16.38
C ARG A 29 -3.89 48.96 15.83
N PRO A 30 -4.28 47.84 16.48
CA PRO A 30 -5.31 46.95 15.96
C PRO A 30 -6.72 47.54 16.16
N ARG A 31 -7.53 47.55 15.10
CA ARG A 31 -8.98 47.72 15.20
C ARG A 31 -9.59 46.39 15.67
N ARG A 32 -10.41 46.46 16.72
CA ARG A 32 -11.25 45.34 17.18
C ARG A 32 -12.20 44.92 16.04
N CYS A 33 -12.00 43.73 15.49
CA CYS A 33 -12.99 43.05 14.67
C CYS A 33 -13.92 42.28 15.61
N THR A 34 -15.20 42.64 15.59
CA THR A 34 -16.30 41.81 16.08
C THR A 34 -16.28 40.47 15.34
N PRO A 35 -16.56 39.34 16.02
CA PRO A 35 -16.68 38.06 15.33
C PRO A 35 -17.91 38.13 14.42
N ALA A 36 -17.68 38.07 13.10
CA ALA A 36 -18.73 37.79 12.15
C ALA A 36 -19.34 36.43 12.50
N ALA A 37 -20.67 36.40 12.59
CA ALA A 37 -21.44 35.19 12.82
C ALA A 37 -20.93 34.07 11.90
N ALA A 38 -20.64 32.91 12.49
CA ALA A 38 -20.30 31.71 11.76
C ALA A 38 -21.43 31.44 10.76
N ALA A 39 -21.11 31.53 9.46
CA ALA A 39 -22.02 31.13 8.41
C ALA A 39 -22.30 29.63 8.61
N GLU A 40 -23.53 29.30 9.00
CA GLU A 40 -24.02 27.93 9.03
C GLU A 40 -23.84 27.30 7.66
N SER A 41 -23.14 26.18 7.62
CA SER A 41 -22.99 25.34 6.43
C SER A 41 -24.39 24.91 5.97
N PRO A 42 -24.73 25.00 4.67
CA PRO A 42 -26.04 24.63 4.20
C PRO A 42 -26.26 23.13 4.43
N THR A 43 -27.33 22.78 5.14
CA THR A 43 -27.81 21.41 5.33
C THR A 43 -28.12 20.83 3.94
N SER A 44 -27.16 20.14 3.35
CA SER A 44 -27.27 19.61 2.00
C SER A 44 -28.22 18.41 1.98
N ALA A 45 -29.13 18.39 1.01
CA ALA A 45 -29.97 17.22 0.75
C ALA A 45 -29.09 15.96 0.59
N PRO A 46 -29.54 14.79 1.08
CA PRO A 46 -28.75 13.56 1.00
C PRO A 46 -28.35 13.28 -0.45
N SER A 47 -27.09 12.87 -0.66
CA SER A 47 -26.62 12.53 -2.01
C SER A 47 -27.53 11.43 -2.58
N ARG A 48 -27.78 11.46 -3.90
CA ARG A 48 -28.59 10.41 -4.59
C ARG A 48 -28.12 8.99 -4.26
N PHE A 49 -26.83 8.83 -3.97
CA PHE A 49 -26.23 7.59 -3.51
C PHE A 49 -26.74 7.15 -2.13
N VAL A 50 -26.75 8.04 -1.13
CA VAL A 50 -27.26 7.72 0.22
C VAL A 50 -28.76 7.45 0.17
N GLN A 51 -29.51 8.20 -0.64
CA GLN A 51 -30.94 7.94 -0.85
C GLN A 51 -31.17 6.54 -1.42
N TRP A 52 -30.43 6.14 -2.46
CA TRP A 52 -30.51 4.78 -3.03
C TRP A 52 -30.20 3.70 -1.98
N LEU A 53 -29.22 3.92 -1.10
CA LEU A 53 -28.93 2.98 -0.01
C LEU A 53 -30.11 2.86 0.95
N GLN A 54 -30.73 3.98 1.35
CA GLN A 54 -31.88 4.01 2.26
C GLN A 54 -33.11 3.31 1.66
N GLU A 55 -33.42 3.59 0.39
CA GLU A 55 -34.50 2.91 -0.36
C GLU A 55 -34.27 1.40 -0.44
N ASN A 56 -33.01 0.98 -0.45
CA ASN A 56 -32.61 -0.42 -0.42
C ASN A 56 -32.26 -0.91 0.98
N GLY A 57 -32.88 -0.31 2.01
CA GLY A 57 -32.90 -0.73 3.42
C GLY A 57 -31.57 -0.66 4.15
N LEU A 58 -30.76 0.35 3.86
CA LEU A 58 -29.73 0.81 4.77
C LEU A 58 -30.40 1.32 6.07
N PRO A 59 -30.01 0.80 7.25
CA PRO A 59 -30.58 1.26 8.52
C PRO A 59 -30.10 2.68 8.88
N GLU A 60 -30.69 3.27 9.92
CA GLU A 60 -30.20 4.53 10.47
C GLU A 60 -28.71 4.42 10.83
N GLN A 61 -27.93 5.42 10.43
CA GLN A 61 -26.49 5.46 10.60
C GLN A 61 -26.08 6.44 11.71
N GLY A 62 -25.06 6.08 12.48
CA GLY A 62 -24.31 7.01 13.34
C GLY A 62 -23.33 7.89 12.57
N VAL A 63 -23.38 7.84 11.23
CA VAL A 63 -22.53 8.60 10.32
C VAL A 63 -23.32 9.28 9.22
N ARG A 64 -22.72 10.29 8.59
CA ARG A 64 -23.22 10.93 7.37
C ARG A 64 -22.06 11.27 6.44
N LEU A 65 -22.36 11.54 5.17
CA LEU A 65 -21.37 12.07 4.23
C LEU A 65 -21.27 13.59 4.39
N GLU A 66 -20.05 14.09 4.40
CA GLU A 66 -19.74 15.52 4.37
C GLU A 66 -18.55 15.77 3.44
N THR A 67 -18.65 16.81 2.62
CA THR A 67 -17.53 17.23 1.77
C THR A 67 -16.54 18.04 2.61
N LEU A 68 -15.38 17.45 2.88
CA LEU A 68 -14.30 18.09 3.63
C LEU A 68 -13.17 18.53 2.72
N GLN A 69 -12.43 19.58 3.10
CA GLN A 69 -11.20 19.96 2.43
C GLN A 69 -10.06 19.07 2.91
N ARG A 70 -9.50 18.23 2.03
CA ARG A 70 -8.35 17.37 2.31
C ARG A 70 -7.32 17.53 1.21
N ASP A 71 -6.07 17.77 1.60
CA ASP A 71 -4.95 17.98 0.67
C ASP A 71 -5.25 19.06 -0.40
N GLY A 72 -6.00 20.10 -0.01
CA GLY A 72 -6.39 21.21 -0.90
C GLY A 72 -7.53 20.90 -1.88
N ALA A 73 -8.20 19.74 -1.76
CA ALA A 73 -9.32 19.35 -2.59
C ALA A 73 -10.57 18.99 -1.76
N PRO A 74 -11.79 19.31 -2.25
CA PRO A 74 -13.01 18.80 -1.66
C PRO A 74 -13.09 17.28 -1.87
N LEU A 75 -13.33 16.54 -0.79
CA LEU A 75 -13.51 15.09 -0.78
C LEU A 75 -14.66 14.72 0.15
N ASP A 76 -15.58 13.90 -0.36
CA ASP A 76 -16.66 13.37 0.46
C ASP A 76 -16.11 12.34 1.43
N THR A 77 -16.40 12.58 2.71
CA THR A 77 -15.85 11.82 3.82
C THR A 77 -16.98 11.38 4.74
N VAL A 78 -16.90 10.17 5.26
CA VAL A 78 -17.78 9.68 6.31
C VAL A 78 -17.38 10.34 7.63
N VAL A 79 -18.29 11.13 8.19
CA VAL A 79 -18.15 11.82 9.48
C VAL A 79 -19.20 11.31 10.46
N ALA A 80 -18.91 11.40 11.75
CA ALA A 80 -19.89 11.09 12.78
C ALA A 80 -21.10 12.03 12.68
N SER A 81 -22.32 11.49 12.67
CA SER A 81 -23.55 12.30 12.65
C SER A 81 -23.96 12.75 14.05
N ARG A 82 -23.57 11.99 15.07
CA ARG A 82 -23.87 12.19 16.48
C ARG A 82 -22.64 11.84 17.35
N PRO A 83 -22.61 12.24 18.64
CA PRO A 83 -21.57 11.77 19.54
C PRO A 83 -21.56 10.24 19.61
N ALA A 84 -20.38 9.64 19.64
CA ALA A 84 -20.20 8.19 19.79
C ALA A 84 -19.08 7.91 20.80
N LEU A 85 -19.21 6.83 21.54
CA LEU A 85 -18.22 6.32 22.49
C LEU A 85 -17.53 5.06 21.93
N PRO A 86 -16.35 4.68 22.47
CA PRO A 86 -15.71 3.43 22.09
C PRO A 86 -16.66 2.24 22.24
N GLY A 87 -16.78 1.42 21.20
CA GLY A 87 -17.69 0.28 21.13
C GLY A 87 -19.04 0.56 20.45
N ASP A 88 -19.45 1.82 20.33
CA ASP A 88 -20.69 2.18 19.63
C ASP A 88 -20.57 1.85 18.14
N VAL A 89 -21.57 1.15 17.60
CA VAL A 89 -21.64 0.87 16.16
C VAL A 89 -22.10 2.13 15.43
N VAL A 90 -21.19 2.74 14.67
CA VAL A 90 -21.43 4.02 13.98
C VAL A 90 -21.83 3.84 12.52
N LEU A 91 -21.40 2.76 11.87
CA LEU A 91 -21.72 2.44 10.47
C LEU A 91 -22.21 0.99 10.37
N ARG A 92 -23.29 0.77 9.62
CA ARG A 92 -23.94 -0.52 9.40
C ARG A 92 -24.38 -0.67 7.96
N VAL A 93 -23.91 -1.70 7.26
CA VAL A 93 -24.29 -1.97 5.86
C VAL A 93 -24.76 -3.42 5.74
N PRO A 94 -26.04 -3.67 5.45
CA PRO A 94 -26.55 -5.02 5.21
C PRO A 94 -25.77 -5.77 4.13
N ASP A 95 -25.57 -7.07 4.29
CA ASP A 95 -24.86 -7.93 3.33
C ASP A 95 -25.38 -7.76 1.90
N ARG A 96 -26.69 -7.57 1.74
CA ARG A 96 -27.37 -7.35 0.46
C ARG A 96 -26.95 -6.06 -0.27
N LEU A 97 -26.30 -5.12 0.41
CA LEU A 97 -25.73 -3.89 -0.18
C LEU A 97 -24.20 -3.94 -0.32
N VAL A 98 -23.55 -5.04 0.08
CA VAL A 98 -22.10 -5.23 -0.05
C VAL A 98 -21.80 -6.05 -1.29
N VAL A 99 -20.86 -5.61 -2.13
CA VAL A 99 -20.41 -6.38 -3.30
C VAL A 99 -19.27 -7.31 -2.87
N THR A 100 -19.48 -8.62 -3.04
CA THR A 100 -18.52 -9.69 -2.77
C THR A 100 -18.52 -10.68 -3.94
N LEU A 101 -17.60 -11.66 -3.94
CA LEU A 101 -17.58 -12.70 -4.98
C LEU A 101 -18.83 -13.59 -4.94
N ASP A 102 -19.51 -13.74 -3.80
CA ASP A 102 -20.79 -14.48 -3.75
C ASP A 102 -21.79 -13.96 -4.76
N ARG A 103 -21.83 -12.65 -5.03
CA ARG A 103 -22.73 -12.11 -6.06
C ARG A 103 -22.38 -12.53 -7.46
N ILE A 104 -21.09 -12.77 -7.68
CA ILE A 104 -20.56 -13.34 -8.91
C ILE A 104 -21.01 -14.80 -9.01
N PHE A 105 -20.98 -15.57 -7.92
CA PHE A 105 -21.41 -16.98 -7.89
C PHE A 105 -22.92 -17.21 -8.03
N HIS A 106 -23.78 -16.25 -7.63
CA HIS A 106 -25.22 -16.33 -7.91
C HIS A 106 -25.54 -16.14 -9.40
N SER A 107 -24.57 -15.70 -10.20
CA SER A 107 -24.60 -15.81 -11.65
C SER A 107 -23.94 -17.14 -12.04
N ALA A 108 -24.75 -18.12 -12.45
CA ALA A 108 -24.26 -19.44 -12.88
C ALA A 108 -23.09 -19.34 -13.87
N SER A 109 -23.06 -18.29 -14.68
CA SER A 109 -22.07 -18.07 -15.73
C SER A 109 -20.74 -17.46 -15.26
N LEU A 110 -20.72 -16.71 -14.15
CA LEU A 110 -19.47 -16.17 -13.61
C LEU A 110 -18.83 -17.09 -12.56
N ALA A 111 -19.62 -18.00 -11.97
CA ALA A 111 -19.12 -19.05 -11.09
C ALA A 111 -18.06 -19.93 -11.78
N GLU A 112 -18.27 -20.27 -13.05
CA GLU A 112 -17.34 -21.10 -13.83
C GLU A 112 -15.98 -20.40 -14.07
N LEU A 113 -15.98 -19.07 -14.25
CA LEU A 113 -14.74 -18.28 -14.39
C LEU A 113 -13.85 -18.37 -13.15
N LEU A 114 -14.47 -18.32 -11.97
CA LEU A 114 -13.77 -18.43 -10.69
C LEU A 114 -13.28 -19.86 -10.41
N THR A 115 -13.92 -20.90 -10.98
CA THR A 115 -13.44 -22.29 -10.84
C THR A 115 -12.18 -22.61 -11.63
N THR A 116 -11.86 -21.81 -12.65
CA THR A 116 -10.60 -22.02 -13.41
C THR A 116 -9.35 -21.67 -12.61
N SER A 117 -9.48 -20.99 -11.46
CA SER A 117 -8.38 -20.54 -10.57
C SER A 117 -7.32 -19.66 -11.25
N LYS A 118 -7.60 -19.15 -12.46
CA LYS A 118 -6.67 -18.33 -13.26
C LYS A 118 -6.68 -16.85 -12.87
N LEU A 119 -7.79 -16.36 -12.32
CA LEU A 119 -7.98 -14.96 -11.96
C LEU A 119 -7.99 -14.78 -10.44
N SER A 120 -7.41 -13.68 -9.96
CA SER A 120 -7.52 -13.30 -8.56
C SER A 120 -8.92 -12.78 -8.21
N GLU A 121 -9.25 -12.78 -6.93
CA GLU A 121 -10.51 -12.24 -6.40
C GLU A 121 -10.72 -10.78 -6.81
N LEU A 122 -9.63 -10.00 -6.85
CA LEU A 122 -9.66 -8.60 -7.28
C LEU A 122 -9.99 -8.48 -8.76
N ALA A 123 -9.36 -9.29 -9.62
CA ALA A 123 -9.69 -9.31 -11.04
C ALA A 123 -11.16 -9.65 -11.29
N CYS A 124 -11.70 -10.63 -10.56
CA CYS A 124 -13.11 -11.00 -10.69
C CYS A 124 -14.07 -9.89 -10.24
N LEU A 125 -13.78 -9.21 -9.12
CA LEU A 125 -14.55 -8.02 -8.72
C LEU A 125 -14.45 -6.89 -9.75
N THR A 126 -13.28 -6.67 -10.33
CA THR A 126 -13.06 -5.67 -11.39
C THR A 126 -13.90 -5.97 -12.62
N LEU A 127 -13.93 -7.21 -13.09
CA LEU A 127 -14.76 -7.62 -14.23
C LEU A 127 -16.26 -7.48 -13.90
N TYR A 128 -16.68 -7.88 -12.71
CA TYR A 128 -18.06 -7.75 -12.28
C TYR A 128 -18.53 -6.29 -12.27
N LEU A 129 -17.73 -5.38 -11.72
CA LEU A 129 -18.07 -3.95 -11.76
C LEU A 129 -18.05 -3.39 -13.18
N ALA A 130 -17.13 -3.81 -14.04
CA ALA A 130 -17.09 -3.38 -15.43
C ALA A 130 -18.36 -3.82 -16.19
N TYR A 131 -18.82 -5.06 -15.95
CA TYR A 131 -20.08 -5.57 -16.49
C TYR A 131 -21.30 -4.76 -16.00
N GLU A 132 -21.42 -4.55 -14.69
CA GLU A 132 -22.52 -3.77 -14.12
C GLU A 132 -22.49 -2.30 -14.58
N LYS A 133 -21.29 -1.72 -14.77
CA LYS A 133 -21.11 -0.37 -15.33
C LYS A 133 -21.66 -0.28 -16.75
N LYS A 134 -21.37 -1.27 -17.60
CA LYS A 134 -21.85 -1.32 -18.98
C LYS A 134 -23.38 -1.42 -19.07
N ARG A 135 -24.01 -2.13 -18.13
CA ARG A 135 -25.49 -2.19 -18.04
C ARG A 135 -26.14 -0.83 -17.74
N GLY A 136 -25.37 0.16 -17.30
CA GLY A 136 -25.86 1.51 -17.06
C GLY A 136 -26.99 1.51 -16.03
N THR A 137 -28.04 2.28 -16.28
CA THR A 137 -29.19 2.42 -15.36
C THR A 137 -30.01 1.15 -15.14
N ALA A 138 -29.80 0.11 -15.95
CA ALA A 138 -30.41 -1.21 -15.74
C ALA A 138 -29.68 -2.04 -14.65
N SER A 139 -28.49 -1.62 -14.22
CA SER A 139 -27.76 -2.23 -13.11
C SER A 139 -28.30 -1.74 -11.77
N PHE A 140 -28.51 -2.67 -10.84
CA PHE A 140 -28.79 -2.36 -9.44
C PHE A 140 -27.68 -1.51 -8.81
N TRP A 141 -26.42 -1.79 -9.18
CA TRP A 141 -25.23 -1.13 -8.65
C TRP A 141 -24.90 0.20 -9.34
N HIS A 142 -25.70 0.63 -10.31
CA HIS A 142 -25.42 1.86 -11.07
C HIS A 142 -25.13 3.08 -10.18
N PRO A 143 -25.92 3.37 -9.12
CA PRO A 143 -25.63 4.52 -8.26
C PRO A 143 -24.31 4.38 -7.50
N PHE A 144 -23.98 3.17 -7.04
CA PHE A 144 -22.72 2.90 -6.35
C PHE A 144 -21.51 3.01 -7.28
N ILE A 145 -21.59 2.44 -8.48
CA ILE A 145 -20.53 2.52 -9.50
C ILE A 145 -20.30 3.98 -9.91
N LYS A 146 -21.38 4.74 -10.13
CA LYS A 146 -21.29 6.17 -10.45
C LYS A 146 -20.62 6.96 -9.32
N GLU A 147 -20.90 6.60 -8.07
CA GLU A 147 -20.26 7.22 -6.92
C GLU A 147 -18.77 6.87 -6.85
N LEU A 148 -18.39 5.61 -7.07
CA LEU A 148 -16.98 5.20 -7.19
C LEU A 148 -16.27 5.97 -8.33
N ASP A 149 -16.89 6.05 -9.50
CA ASP A 149 -16.37 6.81 -10.65
C ASP A 149 -16.23 8.29 -10.30
N ARG A 150 -17.17 8.89 -9.57
CA ARG A 150 -17.10 10.30 -9.14
C ARG A 150 -15.95 10.52 -8.16
N LEU A 151 -15.75 9.60 -7.21
CA LEU A 151 -14.65 9.65 -6.25
C LEU A 151 -13.28 9.47 -6.94
N ARG A 152 -13.24 8.78 -8.08
CA ARG A 152 -12.02 8.51 -8.86
C ARG A 152 -11.83 9.42 -10.07
N GLY A 153 -12.87 10.12 -10.52
CA GLY A 153 -12.98 10.89 -11.78
C GLY A 153 -12.15 12.17 -11.85
N LYS A 154 -11.12 12.31 -11.03
CA LYS A 154 -10.10 13.36 -11.15
C LYS A 154 -8.82 12.83 -11.83
N GLY A 155 -8.96 12.15 -12.98
CA GLY A 155 -7.86 11.77 -13.88
C GLY A 155 -6.62 11.17 -13.19
N GLN A 156 -5.44 11.32 -13.78
CA GLN A 156 -4.13 10.96 -13.19
C GLN A 156 -3.88 11.54 -11.78
N GLN A 157 -4.78 12.34 -11.20
CA GLN A 157 -4.70 12.87 -9.83
C GLN A 157 -5.52 12.09 -8.79
N GLY A 158 -6.36 11.13 -9.20
CA GLY A 158 -7.02 10.15 -8.30
C GLY A 158 -6.21 8.86 -8.09
N ALA A 159 -5.16 8.69 -8.88
CA ALA A 159 -4.24 7.56 -8.92
C ALA A 159 -3.17 7.65 -7.83
N ARG A 160 -3.59 7.59 -6.55
CA ARG A 160 -2.61 7.66 -5.46
C ARG A 160 -1.68 6.43 -5.40
N SER A 161 -2.11 5.29 -5.95
CA SER A 161 -1.27 4.10 -6.02
C SER A 161 -0.27 4.16 -7.18
N PRO A 162 1.01 3.79 -6.97
CA PRO A 162 2.01 3.70 -8.03
C PRO A 162 1.65 2.78 -9.19
N ILE A 163 0.70 1.85 -9.00
CA ILE A 163 0.20 1.01 -10.09
C ILE A 163 -0.54 1.83 -11.15
N LEU A 164 -0.83 3.12 -10.96
CA LEU A 164 -1.45 3.96 -11.98
C LEU A 164 -0.52 5.07 -12.47
N TRP A 165 0.72 5.09 -11.99
CA TRP A 165 1.73 6.06 -12.41
C TRP A 165 2.36 5.65 -13.74
N GLU A 166 2.93 6.64 -14.40
CA GLU A 166 3.81 6.42 -15.54
C GLU A 166 5.11 5.74 -15.06
N PRO A 167 5.74 4.88 -15.90
CA PRO A 167 6.96 4.18 -15.52
C PRO A 167 8.06 5.11 -14.99
N TRP A 168 8.26 6.26 -15.63
CA TRP A 168 9.27 7.25 -15.22
C TRP A 168 8.98 7.84 -13.82
N GLN A 169 7.71 7.97 -13.42
CA GLN A 169 7.35 8.48 -12.09
C GLN A 169 7.73 7.47 -11.00
N VAL A 170 7.51 6.17 -11.26
CA VAL A 170 7.94 5.09 -10.36
C VAL A 170 9.46 5.10 -10.24
N GLU A 171 10.16 5.12 -11.36
CA GLU A 171 11.63 5.13 -11.40
C GLU A 171 12.23 6.34 -10.71
N GLN A 172 11.62 7.52 -10.87
CA GLN A 172 12.14 8.77 -10.30
C GLN A 172 11.76 8.95 -8.82
N TYR A 173 10.48 8.79 -8.46
CA TYR A 173 10.00 9.11 -7.11
C TYR A 173 10.25 7.98 -6.11
N LEU A 174 10.33 6.73 -6.58
CA LEU A 174 10.64 5.57 -5.73
C LEU A 174 12.08 5.07 -5.94
N ALA A 175 12.93 5.83 -6.64
CA ALA A 175 14.34 5.52 -6.88
C ALA A 175 15.04 5.04 -5.60
N GLY A 176 15.68 3.86 -5.68
CA GLY A 176 16.40 3.22 -4.56
C GLY A 176 15.52 2.45 -3.58
N SER A 177 14.20 2.62 -3.62
CA SER A 177 13.25 1.88 -2.78
C SER A 177 13.01 0.45 -3.30
N PRO A 178 12.89 -0.56 -2.41
CA PRO A 178 12.44 -1.89 -2.81
C PRO A 178 11.02 -1.89 -3.41
N LEU A 179 10.25 -0.82 -3.20
CA LEU A 179 8.91 -0.66 -3.74
C LEU A 179 8.89 -0.63 -5.28
N VAL A 180 9.96 -0.20 -5.95
CA VAL A 180 10.03 -0.20 -7.43
C VAL A 180 9.83 -1.61 -7.98
N ALA A 181 10.56 -2.59 -7.44
CA ALA A 181 10.43 -3.99 -7.85
C ALA A 181 9.02 -4.53 -7.58
N GLN A 182 8.43 -4.19 -6.43
CA GLN A 182 7.08 -4.61 -6.05
C GLN A 182 6.00 -4.02 -6.96
N VAL A 183 6.13 -2.75 -7.35
CA VAL A 183 5.21 -2.11 -8.32
C VAL A 183 5.32 -2.81 -9.67
N ASN A 184 6.54 -3.06 -10.16
CA ASN A 184 6.77 -3.74 -11.44
C ASN A 184 6.23 -5.19 -11.43
N GLU A 185 6.42 -5.92 -10.34
CA GLU A 185 5.87 -7.27 -10.18
C GLU A 185 4.34 -7.25 -10.15
N ARG A 186 3.74 -6.30 -9.43
CA ARG A 186 2.29 -6.12 -9.38
C ARG A 186 1.71 -5.80 -10.75
N MET A 187 2.37 -4.92 -11.51
CA MET A 187 2.01 -4.58 -12.88
C MET A 187 2.04 -5.80 -13.81
N LYS A 188 3.12 -6.58 -13.78
CA LYS A 188 3.21 -7.84 -14.54
C LYS A 188 2.12 -8.84 -14.16
N GLY A 189 1.72 -8.87 -12.88
CA GLY A 189 0.61 -9.70 -12.41
C GLY A 189 -0.72 -9.28 -13.03
N ILE A 190 -1.03 -7.98 -13.03
CA ILE A 190 -2.24 -7.42 -13.64
C ILE A 190 -2.26 -7.69 -15.15
N ASP A 191 -1.12 -7.53 -15.84
CA ASP A 191 -1.01 -7.80 -17.27
C ASP A 191 -1.28 -9.28 -17.60
N ARG A 192 -0.79 -10.21 -16.76
CA ARG A 192 -1.10 -11.65 -16.88
C ARG A 192 -2.58 -11.93 -16.66
N GLU A 193 -3.18 -11.35 -15.62
CA GLU A 193 -4.61 -11.49 -15.35
C GLU A 193 -5.45 -10.98 -16.52
N TYR A 194 -5.05 -9.85 -17.14
CA TYR A 194 -5.69 -9.34 -18.34
C TYR A 194 -5.55 -10.28 -19.53
N ALA A 195 -4.36 -10.85 -19.77
CA ALA A 195 -4.14 -11.80 -20.87
C ALA A 195 -4.96 -13.09 -20.71
N GLU A 196 -5.20 -13.54 -19.47
CA GLU A 196 -6.07 -14.69 -19.20
C GLU A 196 -7.55 -14.40 -19.50
N LEU A 197 -7.95 -13.13 -19.62
CA LEU A 197 -9.32 -12.77 -19.94
C LEU A 197 -9.73 -13.30 -21.32
N ASP A 198 -8.85 -13.38 -22.31
CA ASP A 198 -9.17 -13.97 -23.62
C ASP A 198 -9.54 -15.46 -23.50
N THR A 199 -8.85 -16.21 -22.64
CA THR A 199 -9.20 -17.62 -22.35
C THR A 199 -10.57 -17.68 -21.68
N VAL A 200 -10.78 -16.83 -20.67
CA VAL A 200 -12.02 -16.72 -19.92
C VAL A 200 -13.19 -16.32 -20.83
N TRP A 201 -13.02 -15.34 -21.71
CA TRP A 201 -14.04 -14.87 -22.64
C TRP A 201 -14.29 -15.85 -23.77
N PHE A 202 -13.28 -16.57 -24.25
CA PHE A 202 -13.47 -17.67 -25.21
C PHE A 202 -14.32 -18.79 -24.59
N MET A 203 -14.00 -19.21 -23.36
CA MET A 203 -14.81 -20.18 -22.62
C MET A 203 -16.24 -19.65 -22.40
N ALA A 204 -16.37 -18.39 -22.01
CA ALA A 204 -17.66 -17.80 -21.71
C ALA A 204 -18.52 -17.52 -22.97
N GLY A 205 -17.92 -17.20 -24.12
CA GLY A 205 -18.58 -17.05 -25.41
C GLY A 205 -19.27 -18.34 -25.90
N SER A 206 -18.74 -19.51 -25.50
CA SER A 206 -19.40 -20.80 -25.71
C SER A 206 -20.58 -21.05 -24.75
N LEU A 207 -20.66 -20.30 -23.64
CA LEU A 207 -21.62 -20.53 -22.55
C LEU A 207 -22.79 -19.53 -22.56
N PHE A 208 -22.62 -18.34 -23.16
CA PHE A 208 -23.61 -17.27 -23.05
C PHE A 208 -24.67 -17.20 -24.17
N ASN A 209 -24.46 -17.81 -25.34
CA ASN A 209 -25.32 -17.65 -26.56
C ASN A 209 -25.64 -16.19 -26.95
N GLN A 210 -25.02 -15.22 -26.27
CA GLN A 210 -25.05 -13.78 -26.40
C GLN A 210 -23.70 -13.36 -25.84
N TYR A 211 -22.82 -12.81 -26.67
CA TYR A 211 -21.62 -12.22 -26.11
C TYR A 211 -22.05 -11.07 -25.19
N PRO A 212 -21.71 -11.06 -23.87
CA PRO A 212 -22.01 -9.92 -23.00
C PRO A 212 -21.36 -8.61 -23.52
N TYR A 213 -20.44 -8.78 -24.47
CA TYR A 213 -19.78 -7.76 -25.23
C TYR A 213 -19.95 -8.06 -26.72
N ASP A 214 -20.60 -7.18 -27.50
CA ASP A 214 -20.12 -7.00 -28.87
C ASP A 214 -18.61 -6.82 -28.71
N ILE A 215 -17.80 -7.73 -29.27
CA ILE A 215 -16.34 -7.59 -29.20
C ILE A 215 -16.05 -6.18 -29.71
N PRO A 216 -15.47 -5.34 -28.86
CA PRO A 216 -14.06 -5.12 -29.06
C PRO A 216 -13.32 -4.96 -27.73
N THR A 217 -12.21 -5.69 -27.60
CA THR A 217 -11.09 -5.36 -26.71
C THR A 217 -10.68 -3.87 -26.77
N GLU A 218 -11.16 -3.10 -27.75
CA GLU A 218 -11.01 -1.63 -27.85
C GLU A 218 -11.69 -0.82 -26.73
N GLN A 219 -12.81 -1.27 -26.13
CA GLN A 219 -13.48 -0.49 -25.06
C GLN A 219 -13.00 -0.85 -23.64
N PHE A 220 -12.37 -2.02 -23.49
CA PHE A 220 -11.84 -2.50 -22.21
C PHE A 220 -10.36 -2.82 -22.37
N THR A 221 -9.60 -1.81 -22.78
CA THR A 221 -8.15 -1.93 -23.01
C THR A 221 -7.40 -2.31 -21.72
N PRO A 222 -6.15 -2.78 -21.81
CA PRO A 222 -5.31 -3.03 -20.63
C PRO A 222 -5.26 -1.84 -19.67
N GLU A 223 -5.25 -0.61 -20.19
CA GLU A 223 -5.24 0.62 -19.39
C GLU A 223 -6.55 0.80 -18.62
N VAL A 224 -7.70 0.55 -19.26
CA VAL A 224 -9.01 0.63 -18.61
C VAL A 224 -9.14 -0.45 -17.54
N PHE A 225 -8.69 -1.69 -17.82
CA PHE A 225 -8.67 -2.76 -16.83
C PHE A 225 -7.78 -2.40 -15.64
N ARG A 226 -6.57 -1.89 -15.88
CA ARG A 226 -5.63 -1.43 -14.84
C ARG A 226 -6.25 -0.34 -13.97
N GLN A 227 -6.92 0.64 -14.56
CA GLN A 227 -7.64 1.69 -13.84
C GLN A 227 -8.76 1.13 -12.96
N ALA A 228 -9.58 0.24 -13.52
CA ALA A 228 -10.67 -0.40 -12.79
C ALA A 228 -10.15 -1.31 -11.66
N PHE A 229 -9.07 -2.05 -11.90
CA PHE A 229 -8.40 -2.89 -10.92
C PHE A 229 -7.88 -2.07 -9.75
N ALA A 230 -7.17 -0.98 -10.04
CA ALA A 230 -6.67 -0.07 -9.02
C ALA A 230 -7.81 0.58 -8.21
N ALA A 231 -8.92 0.94 -8.88
CA ALA A 231 -10.10 1.49 -8.22
C ALA A 231 -10.74 0.47 -7.25
N VAL A 232 -10.88 -0.79 -7.66
CA VAL A 232 -11.37 -1.87 -6.79
C VAL A 232 -10.40 -2.11 -5.64
N GLN A 233 -9.12 -2.30 -5.92
CA GLN A 233 -8.08 -2.60 -4.92
C GLN A 233 -8.05 -1.57 -3.79
N SER A 234 -8.21 -0.30 -4.13
CA SER A 234 -8.18 0.80 -3.17
C SER A 234 -9.49 1.01 -2.40
N CYS A 235 -10.55 0.28 -2.73
CA CYS A 235 -11.85 0.29 -2.04
C CYS A 235 -12.14 -1.01 -1.28
N VAL A 236 -11.40 -2.09 -1.56
CA VAL A 236 -11.64 -3.41 -0.98
C VAL A 236 -11.30 -3.46 0.51
N VAL A 237 -12.21 -4.08 1.25
CA VAL A 237 -12.09 -4.45 2.66
C VAL A 237 -11.89 -5.97 2.76
N HIS A 238 -11.02 -6.39 3.67
CA HIS A 238 -10.78 -7.81 3.96
C HIS A 238 -11.55 -8.24 5.22
N LEU A 239 -12.77 -8.71 5.02
CA LEU A 239 -13.62 -9.17 6.12
C LEU A 239 -13.02 -10.44 6.74
N GLN A 240 -13.03 -10.52 8.07
CA GLN A 240 -12.56 -11.68 8.83
C GLN A 240 -13.75 -12.51 9.30
N GLY A 241 -13.56 -13.83 9.48
CA GLY A 241 -14.60 -14.73 9.96
C GLY A 241 -15.74 -14.99 8.97
N VAL A 242 -15.53 -14.71 7.68
CA VAL A 242 -16.48 -14.95 6.59
C VAL A 242 -15.93 -16.00 5.61
N PRO A 243 -16.79 -16.65 4.79
CA PRO A 243 -16.34 -17.49 3.69
C PRO A 243 -15.38 -16.77 2.74
N LEU A 244 -14.50 -17.51 2.06
CA LEU A 244 -13.50 -16.94 1.14
C LEU A 244 -14.13 -16.04 0.06
N SER A 245 -15.31 -16.43 -0.44
CA SER A 245 -16.09 -15.68 -1.42
C SER A 245 -16.65 -14.34 -0.91
N GLN A 246 -16.69 -14.13 0.41
CA GLN A 246 -17.11 -12.88 1.05
C GLN A 246 -15.94 -12.05 1.59
N ARG A 247 -14.72 -12.62 1.61
CA ARG A 247 -13.56 -12.00 2.24
C ARG A 247 -13.17 -10.68 1.59
N PHE A 248 -13.25 -10.58 0.26
CA PHE A 248 -13.02 -9.36 -0.50
C PHE A 248 -14.35 -8.65 -0.72
N ALA A 249 -14.52 -7.50 -0.08
CA ALA A 249 -15.79 -6.78 -0.06
C ALA A 249 -15.64 -5.31 -0.45
N LEU A 250 -16.54 -4.82 -1.31
CA LEU A 250 -16.76 -3.39 -1.55
C LEU A 250 -17.99 -2.94 -0.77
N VAL A 251 -17.76 -2.03 0.16
CA VAL A 251 -18.79 -1.54 1.10
C VAL A 251 -19.15 -0.10 0.68
N PRO A 252 -20.42 0.19 0.32
CA PRO A 252 -20.85 1.51 -0.17
C PRO A 252 -20.45 2.74 0.67
N LEU A 253 -20.43 2.65 2.00
CA LEU A 253 -19.96 3.71 2.90
C LEU A 253 -18.54 3.45 3.47
N GLY A 254 -17.86 2.45 2.92
CA GLY A 254 -16.50 2.08 3.30
C GLY A 254 -15.44 2.92 2.58
N PRO A 255 -14.22 2.38 2.42
CA PRO A 255 -13.20 3.03 1.62
C PRO A 255 -13.69 3.29 0.18
N PRO A 256 -13.37 4.46 -0.41
CA PRO A 256 -12.41 5.46 0.07
C PRO A 256 -13.05 6.59 0.90
N LEU A 257 -14.35 6.49 1.23
CA LEU A 257 -15.07 7.53 1.98
C LEU A 257 -14.66 7.57 3.46
N LEU A 258 -14.19 6.45 4.02
CA LEU A 258 -13.61 6.39 5.36
C LEU A 258 -12.19 6.97 5.39
N THR A 259 -11.87 7.70 6.46
CA THR A 259 -10.52 8.23 6.66
C THR A 259 -9.61 7.15 7.24
N TYR A 260 -8.48 6.88 6.58
CA TYR A 260 -7.52 5.92 7.10
C TYR A 260 -6.60 6.54 8.18
N SER A 261 -6.28 5.76 9.22
CA SER A 261 -5.22 6.06 10.17
C SER A 261 -4.61 4.77 10.72
N SER A 262 -3.28 4.71 10.81
CA SER A 262 -2.54 3.54 11.31
C SER A 262 -2.50 3.45 12.84
N THR A 263 -2.91 4.50 13.55
CA THR A 263 -3.02 4.54 15.01
C THR A 263 -4.45 4.32 15.50
N ALA A 264 -5.42 4.25 14.57
CA ALA A 264 -6.77 3.82 14.85
C ALA A 264 -6.84 2.29 15.05
N SER A 265 -7.95 1.82 15.63
CA SER A 265 -8.25 0.39 15.79
C SER A 265 -9.64 0.01 15.29
N ALA A 266 -10.43 0.98 14.80
CA ALA A 266 -11.74 0.73 14.20
C ALA A 266 -11.58 -0.03 12.86
N MET A 267 -12.15 -1.23 12.77
CA MET A 267 -12.11 -2.07 11.57
C MET A 267 -13.52 -2.44 11.13
N LEU A 268 -13.76 -2.47 9.82
CA LEU A 268 -14.99 -3.04 9.27
C LEU A 268 -15.00 -4.55 9.51
N ARG A 269 -16.07 -5.04 10.13
CA ARG A 269 -16.26 -6.46 10.47
C ARG A 269 -17.65 -6.91 10.07
N TYR A 270 -17.79 -8.19 9.73
CA TYR A 270 -19.09 -8.78 9.48
C TYR A 270 -19.69 -9.30 10.79
N ASP A 271 -20.93 -8.93 11.08
CA ASP A 271 -21.73 -9.53 12.14
C ASP A 271 -22.70 -10.56 11.53
N PRO A 272 -22.52 -11.87 11.79
CA PRO A 272 -23.40 -12.90 11.28
C PRO A 272 -24.81 -12.85 11.90
N THR A 273 -24.96 -12.25 13.08
CA THR A 273 -26.25 -12.18 13.79
C THR A 273 -27.18 -11.19 13.10
N SER A 274 -26.70 -9.97 12.86
CA SER A 274 -27.47 -8.96 12.14
C SER A 274 -27.33 -9.05 10.61
N ARG A 275 -26.40 -9.87 10.10
CA ARG A 275 -26.05 -10.01 8.68
C ARG A 275 -25.61 -8.68 8.04
N GLU A 276 -24.79 -7.92 8.76
CA GLU A 276 -24.31 -6.61 8.34
C GLU A 276 -22.79 -6.51 8.44
N VAL A 277 -22.20 -5.70 7.58
CA VAL A 277 -20.85 -5.17 7.79
C VAL A 277 -20.95 -3.92 8.66
N GLN A 278 -20.24 -3.92 9.79
CA GLN A 278 -20.31 -2.88 10.81
C GLN A 278 -18.93 -2.26 11.07
N LEU A 279 -18.93 -0.99 11.46
CA LEU A 279 -17.77 -0.30 12.04
C LEU A 279 -18.15 0.18 13.44
N ALA A 280 -17.45 -0.32 14.45
CA ALA A 280 -17.54 0.20 15.80
C ALA A 280 -16.51 1.32 16.01
N ALA A 281 -16.89 2.37 16.73
CA ALA A 281 -15.99 3.43 17.12
C ALA A 281 -14.89 2.89 18.04
N ASP A 282 -13.64 3.26 17.76
CA ASP A 282 -12.48 2.93 18.58
C ASP A 282 -12.14 3.98 19.64
N ARG A 283 -12.73 5.17 19.49
CA ARG A 283 -12.56 6.32 20.36
C ARG A 283 -13.86 7.13 20.43
N ALA A 284 -13.89 8.12 21.30
CA ALA A 284 -14.99 9.07 21.30
C ALA A 284 -14.94 9.94 20.02
N TYR A 285 -16.10 10.11 19.36
CA TYR A 285 -16.27 11.00 18.21
C TYR A 285 -17.25 12.13 18.55
N ARG A 286 -16.96 13.33 18.05
CA ARG A 286 -17.92 14.45 18.03
C ARG A 286 -18.62 14.51 16.67
N PRO A 287 -19.86 15.05 16.60
CA PRO A 287 -20.53 15.28 15.33
C PRO A 287 -19.65 16.08 14.36
N GLY A 288 -19.56 15.65 13.11
CA GLY A 288 -18.70 16.25 12.07
C GLY A 288 -17.25 15.76 12.06
N GLU A 289 -16.80 15.00 13.08
CA GLU A 289 -15.45 14.42 13.05
C GLU A 289 -15.36 13.27 12.03
N PRO A 290 -14.30 13.21 11.20
CA PRO A 290 -14.06 12.08 10.30
C PRO A 290 -13.94 10.77 11.08
N VAL A 291 -14.72 9.77 10.68
CA VAL A 291 -14.60 8.43 11.24
C VAL A 291 -13.35 7.77 10.69
N LEU A 292 -12.50 7.29 11.61
CA LEU A 292 -11.26 6.63 11.26
C LEU A 292 -11.50 5.14 10.99
N ALA A 293 -10.75 4.59 10.05
CA ALA A 293 -10.74 3.19 9.73
C ALA A 293 -9.30 2.67 9.62
N TRP A 294 -9.13 1.43 10.09
CA TRP A 294 -7.88 0.71 10.08
C TRP A 294 -8.06 -0.62 9.35
N CYS A 295 -7.04 -1.02 8.58
CA CYS A 295 -7.05 -2.24 7.77
C CYS A 295 -5.97 -3.25 8.20
N GLY A 296 -5.53 -3.16 9.46
CA GLY A 296 -4.52 -4.02 10.05
C GLY A 296 -3.09 -3.47 9.98
N PRO A 297 -2.10 -4.19 10.55
CA PRO A 297 -0.72 -3.72 10.72
C PRO A 297 0.09 -3.76 9.42
N GLN A 298 -0.23 -2.86 8.50
CA GLN A 298 0.39 -2.78 7.17
C GLN A 298 1.51 -1.72 7.13
N PRO A 299 2.65 -2.01 6.47
CA PRO A 299 3.69 -1.01 6.25
C PRO A 299 3.23 0.02 5.22
N ASN A 300 3.85 1.19 5.22
CA ASN A 300 3.53 2.26 4.27
C ASN A 300 3.76 1.84 2.82
N SER A 301 4.72 0.95 2.55
CA SER A 301 4.93 0.36 1.22
C SER A 301 3.67 -0.34 0.68
N ARG A 302 2.99 -1.12 1.54
CA ARG A 302 1.77 -1.84 1.19
C ARG A 302 0.55 -0.91 1.12
N LEU A 303 0.46 0.06 2.02
CA LEU A 303 -0.61 1.06 2.01
C LEU A 303 -0.56 1.94 0.74
N LEU A 304 0.64 2.38 0.34
CA LEU A 304 0.85 3.14 -0.88
C LEU A 304 0.51 2.30 -2.11
N LEU A 305 0.98 1.05 -2.18
CA LEU A 305 0.71 0.16 -3.31
C LEU A 305 -0.80 -0.16 -3.43
N ASN A 306 -1.49 -0.43 -2.33
CA ASN A 306 -2.87 -0.90 -2.37
C ASN A 306 -3.90 0.22 -2.41
N TYR A 307 -3.71 1.24 -1.57
CA TYR A 307 -4.69 2.30 -1.32
C TYR A 307 -4.22 3.67 -1.78
N GLY A 308 -2.92 3.82 -2.06
CA GLY A 308 -2.33 5.11 -2.36
C GLY A 308 -2.27 6.03 -1.15
N ILE A 309 -1.99 5.48 0.03
CA ILE A 309 -1.92 6.25 1.28
C ILE A 309 -0.57 5.99 1.93
N VAL A 310 0.03 7.05 2.47
CA VAL A 310 1.19 6.98 3.37
C VAL A 310 0.79 7.66 4.67
N ASP A 311 1.13 7.04 5.79
CA ASP A 311 0.90 7.60 7.12
C ASP A 311 2.24 7.73 7.85
N GLU A 312 2.66 8.97 8.08
CA GLU A 312 3.96 9.27 8.71
C GLU A 312 4.05 8.73 10.15
N ALA A 313 2.91 8.62 10.82
CA ALA A 313 2.78 8.14 12.20
C ALA A 313 2.58 6.62 12.27
N ASN A 314 2.71 5.88 11.16
CA ASN A 314 2.46 4.44 11.12
C ASN A 314 3.47 3.66 12.00
N PRO A 315 3.02 3.05 13.12
CA PRO A 315 3.91 2.29 14.00
C PRO A 315 4.25 0.91 13.42
N TYR A 316 3.55 0.47 12.39
CA TYR A 316 3.75 -0.82 11.72
C TYR A 316 4.63 -0.72 10.48
N ASP A 317 5.18 0.47 10.22
CA ASP A 317 6.06 0.70 9.08
C ASP A 317 7.38 -0.05 9.23
N ARG A 318 7.74 -0.75 8.16
CA ARG A 318 8.87 -1.68 8.18
C ARG A 318 9.51 -1.80 6.81
N LEU A 319 10.82 -2.01 6.81
CA LEU A 319 11.64 -2.20 5.63
C LEU A 319 12.14 -3.64 5.59
N PRO A 320 11.89 -4.40 4.50
CA PRO A 320 12.43 -5.73 4.34
C PRO A 320 13.96 -5.69 4.16
N LEU A 321 14.64 -6.63 4.82
CA LEU A 321 16.05 -6.97 4.65
C LEU A 321 16.14 -8.48 4.44
N GLU A 322 16.50 -8.90 3.23
CA GLU A 322 16.62 -10.32 2.89
C GLU A 322 18.05 -10.80 3.14
N ALA A 323 18.20 -11.95 3.78
CA ALA A 323 19.50 -12.57 4.05
C ALA A 323 19.50 -14.01 3.54
N ILE A 324 20.48 -14.37 2.70
CA ILE A 324 20.56 -15.67 2.04
C ILE A 324 21.94 -16.28 2.30
N ILE A 325 21.96 -17.47 2.89
CA ILE A 325 23.10 -18.36 2.93
C ILE A 325 23.04 -19.23 1.67
N PRO A 326 23.89 -19.01 0.66
CA PRO A 326 23.81 -19.76 -0.59
C PRO A 326 24.30 -21.19 -0.41
N ALA A 327 23.83 -22.09 -1.28
CA ALA A 327 24.25 -23.49 -1.29
C ALA A 327 25.75 -23.70 -1.60
N SER A 328 26.42 -22.68 -2.15
CA SER A 328 27.86 -22.66 -2.40
C SER A 328 28.69 -22.40 -1.13
N ASP A 329 28.08 -22.03 -0.01
CA ASP A 329 28.80 -21.84 1.25
C ASP A 329 29.40 -23.20 1.72
N PRO A 330 30.71 -23.28 2.03
CA PRO A 330 31.35 -24.53 2.41
C PRO A 330 30.72 -25.21 3.64
N LEU A 331 30.06 -24.43 4.51
CA LEU A 331 29.41 -24.90 5.72
C LEU A 331 27.88 -24.91 5.57
N TYR A 332 27.34 -24.82 4.35
CA TYR A 332 25.90 -24.70 4.09
C TYR A 332 25.07 -25.76 4.82
N SER A 333 25.44 -27.04 4.69
CA SER A 333 24.71 -28.14 5.32
C SER A 333 24.67 -28.03 6.85
N LEU A 334 25.78 -27.59 7.47
CA LEU A 334 25.86 -27.38 8.92
C LEU A 334 25.03 -26.17 9.36
N LYS A 335 25.15 -25.04 8.65
CA LYS A 335 24.38 -23.82 8.93
C LYS A 335 22.88 -24.09 8.78
N ARG A 336 22.47 -24.81 7.73
CA ARG A 336 21.08 -25.23 7.52
C ARG A 336 20.57 -26.14 8.64
N GLY A 337 21.36 -27.14 9.04
CA GLY A 337 21.02 -28.01 10.17
C GLY A 337 20.83 -27.22 11.46
N ARG A 338 21.75 -26.31 11.76
CA ARG A 338 21.68 -25.45 12.95
C ARG A 338 20.44 -24.56 12.97
N LEU A 339 20.05 -23.98 11.83
CA LEU A 339 18.81 -23.21 11.71
C LEU A 339 17.55 -24.06 11.94
N ALA A 340 17.56 -25.34 11.53
CA ALA A 340 16.45 -26.25 11.75
C ALA A 340 16.33 -26.65 13.24
N GLU A 341 17.45 -26.92 13.90
CA GLU A 341 17.47 -27.38 15.30
C GLU A 341 17.01 -26.33 16.31
N GLN A 342 17.34 -25.06 16.10
CA GLN A 342 16.97 -24.00 17.05
C GLN A 342 15.45 -23.72 17.12
N GLY A 343 14.64 -24.30 16.22
CA GLY A 343 13.17 -24.25 16.28
C GLY A 343 12.54 -22.86 16.07
N GLY A 344 13.32 -21.80 15.89
CA GLY A 344 12.85 -20.42 15.73
C GLY A 344 12.28 -20.06 14.35
N GLY A 345 12.03 -21.04 13.49
CA GLY A 345 11.45 -20.84 12.15
C GLY A 345 12.34 -20.09 11.16
N LEU A 346 13.65 -19.94 11.45
CA LEU A 346 14.59 -19.31 10.52
C LEU A 346 14.97 -20.28 9.40
N ALA A 347 15.07 -19.76 8.18
CA ALA A 347 15.50 -20.51 7.00
C ALA A 347 16.79 -19.94 6.42
N THR A 348 17.46 -20.69 5.53
CA THR A 348 18.71 -20.23 4.88
C THR A 348 18.46 -19.01 3.99
N GLN A 349 17.24 -18.81 3.53
CA GLN A 349 16.73 -17.56 2.97
C GLN A 349 15.74 -16.97 3.98
N GLN A 350 16.11 -15.86 4.60
CA GLN A 350 15.35 -15.25 5.67
C GLN A 350 15.03 -13.79 5.34
N LEU A 351 13.75 -13.44 5.47
CA LEU A 351 13.29 -12.06 5.40
C LEU A 351 13.21 -11.47 6.80
N PHE A 352 14.04 -10.47 7.08
CA PHE A 352 13.97 -9.66 8.30
C PHE A 352 13.19 -8.38 8.04
N GLN A 353 12.55 -7.84 9.09
CA GLN A 353 11.80 -6.60 9.03
C GLN A 353 12.46 -5.57 9.94
N LEU A 354 13.02 -4.53 9.33
CA LEU A 354 13.59 -3.40 10.06
C LEU A 354 12.45 -2.43 10.38
N SER A 355 12.31 -2.01 11.63
CA SER A 355 11.21 -1.16 12.08
C SER A 355 11.70 0.24 12.48
N ARG A 356 10.77 1.20 12.53
CA ARG A 356 11.02 2.50 13.16
C ARG A 356 10.79 2.38 14.66
N GLY A 357 11.72 2.81 15.50
CA GLY A 357 11.53 2.82 16.95
C GLY A 357 12.81 2.55 17.74
N ALA A 358 12.64 2.28 19.04
CA ALA A 358 13.74 2.01 19.97
C ALA A 358 14.52 0.73 19.65
N THR A 359 13.86 -0.27 19.05
CA THR A 359 14.45 -1.55 18.65
C THR A 359 14.27 -1.78 17.15
N PRO A 360 15.03 -1.06 16.30
CA PRO A 360 14.82 -1.08 14.86
C PRO A 360 15.22 -2.39 14.19
N LEU A 361 16.12 -3.16 14.82
CA LEU A 361 16.62 -4.44 14.33
C LEU A 361 15.92 -5.59 15.04
N PRO A 362 15.41 -6.60 14.32
CA PRO A 362 14.75 -7.74 14.94
C PRO A 362 15.77 -8.63 15.67
N ALA A 363 15.39 -9.14 16.85
CA ALA A 363 16.24 -9.97 17.70
C ALA A 363 17.00 -11.11 16.98
N PRO A 364 16.38 -11.90 16.07
CA PRO A 364 17.09 -12.97 15.38
C PRO A 364 18.12 -12.53 14.33
N LEU A 365 18.18 -11.23 13.97
CA LEU A 365 19.07 -10.75 12.91
C LEU A 365 20.55 -11.02 13.22
N PHE A 366 21.05 -10.60 14.37
CA PHE A 366 22.47 -10.77 14.71
C PHE A 366 22.87 -12.23 14.90
N PRO A 367 22.13 -13.07 15.64
CA PRO A 367 22.37 -14.51 15.67
C PRO A 367 22.44 -15.13 14.28
N PHE A 368 21.52 -14.76 13.38
CA PHE A 368 21.55 -15.23 11.99
C PHE A 368 22.80 -14.76 11.25
N LEU A 369 23.18 -13.49 11.35
CA LEU A 369 24.38 -12.96 10.70
C LEU A 369 25.66 -13.63 11.23
N ARG A 370 25.74 -13.88 12.54
CA ARG A 370 26.85 -14.62 13.17
C ARG A 370 26.94 -16.04 12.62
N LEU A 371 25.81 -16.73 12.49
CA LEU A 371 25.76 -18.06 11.87
C LEU A 371 26.16 -18.02 10.40
N ALA A 372 25.61 -17.09 9.63
CA ALA A 372 25.88 -16.99 8.20
C ALA A 372 27.36 -16.68 7.91
N LEU A 373 28.00 -15.88 8.78
CA LEU A 373 29.41 -15.47 8.66
C LEU A 373 30.38 -16.36 9.47
N ALA A 374 29.89 -17.44 10.08
CA ALA A 374 30.71 -18.45 10.75
C ALA A 374 31.67 -19.10 9.74
N ARG A 375 32.94 -19.26 10.14
CA ARG A 375 34.02 -19.77 9.28
C ARG A 375 34.42 -21.21 9.62
N THR A 376 34.15 -21.64 10.84
CA THR A 376 34.45 -22.99 11.29
C THR A 376 33.19 -23.73 11.73
N PRO A 377 33.17 -25.07 11.71
CA PRO A 377 32.10 -25.85 12.32
C PRO A 377 31.88 -25.49 13.80
N ARG A 378 32.96 -25.21 14.53
CA ARG A 378 32.87 -24.78 15.94
C ARG A 378 32.07 -23.49 16.09
N ASP A 379 32.33 -22.50 15.23
CA ASP A 379 31.60 -21.22 15.26
C ASP A 379 30.11 -21.43 15.02
N VAL A 380 29.76 -22.30 14.05
CA VAL A 380 28.36 -22.64 13.72
C VAL A 380 27.62 -23.16 14.95
N TRP A 381 28.26 -24.07 15.68
CA TRP A 381 27.68 -24.68 16.90
C TRP A 381 27.66 -23.73 18.09
N ALA A 382 28.61 -22.80 18.16
CA ALA A 382 28.71 -21.80 19.23
C ALA A 382 27.68 -20.67 19.10
N VAL A 383 27.01 -20.51 17.96
CA VAL A 383 25.95 -19.50 17.82
C VAL A 383 24.74 -19.86 18.69
N GLU A 384 24.39 -18.92 19.54
CA GLU A 384 23.20 -18.97 20.38
C GLU A 384 22.04 -18.19 19.73
N PHE A 385 20.85 -18.77 19.79
CA PHE A 385 19.61 -18.16 19.34
C PHE A 385 18.74 -17.95 20.59
N GLY A 386 18.66 -16.72 21.10
CA GLY A 386 17.88 -16.42 22.29
C GLY A 386 18.04 -14.98 22.81
N PRO A 387 17.19 -14.56 23.77
CA PRO A 387 17.34 -13.29 24.44
C PRO A 387 18.70 -13.21 25.16
N GLY A 388 19.49 -12.19 24.85
CA GLY A 388 20.83 -12.03 25.42
C GLY A 388 21.94 -12.79 24.70
N ALA A 389 21.67 -13.42 23.54
CA ALA A 389 22.68 -14.08 22.73
C ALA A 389 23.84 -13.13 22.41
N GLY A 390 24.99 -13.42 23.01
CA GLY A 390 26.20 -12.61 22.92
C GLY A 390 26.95 -12.77 21.60
N PRO A 391 27.97 -11.92 21.35
CA PRO A 391 28.93 -12.15 20.27
C PRO A 391 29.71 -13.46 20.52
N LEU A 392 30.12 -14.15 19.44
CA LEU A 392 31.03 -15.31 19.56
C LEU A 392 32.41 -14.85 20.01
N ASP A 393 32.92 -13.82 19.34
CA ASP A 393 34.15 -13.10 19.64
C ASP A 393 34.09 -11.70 19.00
N GLY A 394 35.05 -10.82 19.32
CA GLY A 394 35.09 -9.46 18.80
C GLY A 394 35.22 -9.38 17.27
N GLY A 395 35.92 -10.33 16.64
CA GLY A 395 36.09 -10.38 15.19
C GLY A 395 34.83 -10.85 14.45
N SER A 396 34.13 -11.84 14.98
CA SER A 396 32.83 -12.30 14.50
C SER A 396 31.81 -11.17 14.57
N GLU A 397 31.78 -10.44 15.68
CA GLU A 397 30.83 -9.35 15.86
C GLU A 397 31.14 -8.17 14.94
N ALA A 398 32.42 -7.82 14.80
CA ALA A 398 32.86 -6.81 13.84
C ALA A 398 32.49 -7.16 12.40
N ARG A 399 32.60 -8.46 12.01
CA ARG A 399 32.16 -8.93 10.68
C ARG A 399 30.65 -8.78 10.50
N ALA A 400 29.84 -9.25 11.45
CA ALA A 400 28.37 -9.17 11.36
C ALA A 400 27.88 -7.71 11.27
N LEU A 401 28.37 -6.83 12.15
CA LEU A 401 28.06 -5.41 12.14
C LEU A 401 28.57 -4.72 10.87
N GLY A 402 29.80 -5.03 10.46
CA GLY A 402 30.42 -4.50 9.25
C GLY A 402 29.62 -4.84 8.01
N THR A 403 29.22 -6.11 7.84
CA THR A 403 28.40 -6.57 6.71
C THR A 403 27.04 -5.87 6.69
N LEU A 404 26.35 -5.80 7.83
CA LEU A 404 25.05 -5.12 7.91
C LEU A 404 25.18 -3.63 7.59
N ARG A 405 26.15 -2.94 8.19
CA ARG A 405 26.40 -1.50 7.95
C ARG A 405 26.70 -1.23 6.49
N THR A 406 27.63 -1.98 5.89
CA THR A 406 28.00 -1.82 4.48
C THR A 406 26.77 -2.00 3.57
N ARG A 407 25.91 -2.99 3.85
CA ARG A 407 24.70 -3.19 3.06
C ARG A 407 23.70 -2.05 3.23
N LEU A 408 23.45 -1.60 4.46
CA LEU A 408 22.52 -0.50 4.72
C LEU A 408 23.01 0.82 4.09
N ALA A 409 24.32 1.10 4.16
CA ALA A 409 24.94 2.25 3.48
C ALA A 409 24.78 2.15 1.96
N ALA A 410 25.05 0.98 1.37
CA ALA A 410 24.88 0.76 -0.06
C ALA A 410 23.42 0.92 -0.51
N ARG A 411 22.43 0.47 0.28
CA ARG A 411 21.00 0.71 -0.01
C ARG A 411 20.66 2.19 0.04
N LEU A 412 21.12 2.88 1.09
CA LEU A 412 20.85 4.29 1.29
C LEU A 412 21.46 5.16 0.18
N ALA A 413 22.63 4.79 -0.34
CA ALA A 413 23.29 5.46 -1.46
C ALA A 413 22.51 5.38 -2.79
N ARG A 414 21.57 4.42 -2.93
CA ARG A 414 20.70 4.31 -4.12
C ARG A 414 19.63 5.40 -4.16
N TYR A 415 19.33 6.04 -3.02
CA TYR A 415 18.32 7.08 -2.98
C TYR A 415 18.90 8.42 -3.47
N PRO A 416 18.23 9.11 -4.42
CA PRO A 416 18.75 10.35 -5.00
C PRO A 416 18.63 11.56 -4.06
N ALA A 417 17.81 11.47 -3.01
CA ALA A 417 17.43 12.60 -2.18
C ALA A 417 18.60 13.19 -1.36
N PRO A 418 18.80 14.53 -1.38
CA PRO A 418 19.88 15.20 -0.62
C PRO A 418 19.83 14.93 0.88
N ILE A 419 18.63 14.79 1.45
CA ILE A 419 18.43 14.58 2.89
C ILE A 419 19.01 13.23 3.37
N LEU A 420 19.02 12.23 2.49
CA LEU A 420 19.58 10.90 2.78
C LEU A 420 21.10 10.87 2.59
N ARG A 421 21.63 11.68 1.67
CA ARG A 421 23.08 11.87 1.51
C ARG A 421 23.73 12.56 2.71
N ALA A 422 23.04 13.51 3.34
CA ALA A 422 23.50 14.13 4.58
C ALA A 422 23.52 13.14 5.75
N ALA A 423 22.52 12.26 5.85
CA ALA A 423 22.48 11.19 6.85
C ALA A 423 23.59 10.15 6.64
N LEU A 424 23.89 9.78 5.37
CA LEU A 424 25.01 8.91 5.02
C LEU A 424 26.35 9.45 5.52
N ALA A 425 26.65 10.73 5.23
CA ALA A 425 27.91 11.35 5.66
C ALA A 425 28.07 11.35 7.19
N GLN A 426 26.97 11.49 7.94
CA GLN A 426 27.00 11.40 9.41
C GLN A 426 27.25 9.97 9.90
N ILE A 427 26.66 8.96 9.25
CA ILE A 427 26.87 7.54 9.59
C ILE A 427 28.31 7.10 9.27
N GLU A 428 28.85 7.53 8.13
CA GLU A 428 30.23 7.24 7.71
C GLU A 428 31.28 7.92 8.62
N ALA A 429 30.93 9.05 9.23
CA ALA A 429 31.80 9.76 10.17
C ALA A 429 31.81 9.17 11.60
N LEU A 430 30.95 8.20 11.91
CA LEU A 430 30.95 7.56 13.23
C LEU A 430 32.23 6.72 13.41
N PRO A 431 33.04 6.98 14.46
CA PRO A 431 34.27 6.24 14.69
C PRO A 431 33.92 4.80 15.07
N PHE A 432 34.18 3.86 14.16
CA PHE A 432 34.20 2.44 14.49
C PHE A 432 35.66 2.00 14.60
N GLY A 433 36.00 1.35 15.72
CA GLY A 433 37.37 1.00 16.05
C GLY A 433 38.09 0.33 14.90
N GLN A 434 39.10 1.02 14.35
CA GLN A 434 40.20 0.36 13.67
C GLN A 434 40.98 -0.40 14.75
N ARG A 435 40.61 -1.65 15.03
CA ARG A 435 41.49 -2.58 15.74
C ARG A 435 41.43 -3.97 15.10
N ASP A 436 42.62 -4.37 14.67
CA ASP A 436 43.09 -5.71 14.35
C ASP A 436 42.68 -6.33 13.00
N THR A 437 43.22 -5.76 11.93
CA THR A 437 43.66 -6.54 10.75
C THR A 437 44.98 -7.27 11.04
N GLN A 438 45.06 -8.00 12.15
CA GLN A 438 46.13 -8.95 12.44
C GLN A 438 45.55 -10.19 13.14
N GLY A 439 44.69 -10.91 12.42
CA GLY A 439 44.39 -12.31 12.70
C GLY A 439 44.80 -13.09 11.46
N GLY A 440 45.80 -13.96 11.60
CA GLY A 440 46.35 -14.76 10.49
C GLY A 440 45.23 -15.45 9.72
N GLU A 441 45.21 -15.24 8.40
CA GLU A 441 44.37 -16.01 7.50
C GLU A 441 44.88 -17.45 7.50
N ASP A 442 44.08 -18.36 8.04
CA ASP A 442 44.27 -19.79 7.85
C ASP A 442 43.79 -20.13 6.42
N PRO A 443 44.67 -20.53 5.49
CA PRO A 443 44.36 -20.62 4.06
C PRO A 443 43.44 -21.80 3.67
N GLY A 444 42.92 -22.55 4.64
CA GLY A 444 42.10 -23.76 4.43
C GLY A 444 40.58 -23.59 4.51
N ALA A 445 40.06 -22.46 4.99
CA ALA A 445 38.61 -22.26 5.19
C ALA A 445 38.03 -21.28 4.15
N GLY A 446 37.22 -21.80 3.20
CA GLY A 446 36.55 -20.97 2.20
C GLY A 446 35.70 -19.85 2.86
N ALA A 447 35.76 -18.65 2.28
CA ALA A 447 35.08 -17.48 2.82
C ALA A 447 33.54 -17.66 2.80
N PRO A 448 32.81 -17.20 3.84
CA PRO A 448 31.36 -17.27 3.87
C PRO A 448 30.74 -16.41 2.77
N ALA A 449 29.68 -16.91 2.13
CA ALA A 449 29.09 -16.32 0.93
C ALA A 449 27.72 -15.65 1.17
N LEU A 450 27.50 -15.07 2.36
CA LEU A 450 26.23 -14.43 2.71
C LEU A 450 25.83 -13.33 1.69
N ILE A 451 24.63 -13.47 1.13
CA ILE A 451 23.97 -12.42 0.34
C ILE A 451 23.00 -11.69 1.27
N LEU A 452 23.09 -10.36 1.31
CA LEU A 452 22.19 -9.52 2.10
C LEU A 452 21.61 -8.46 1.17
N ASP A 453 20.27 -8.43 0.99
CA ASP A 453 19.55 -7.48 0.15
C ASP A 453 18.66 -6.48 0.88
#